data_AF-A0A6P6S762-F1
#
_entry.id   AF-A0A6P6S762-F1
#
_cell.length_a   1.000
_cell.length_b   1.000
_cell.length_c   1.000
_cell.angle_alpha   90.00
_cell.angle_beta   90.00
_cell.angle_gamma   90.00
#
_symmetry.space_group_name_H-M   'P 1'
#
loop_
_entity.id
_entity.type
_entity.pdbx_description
1 polymer ?
#
loop_
_entity_poly.entity_id
_entity_poly.type
_entity_poly.pdbx_seq_one_letter_code
_entity_poly.pdbx_strand_id
1 'polypeptide(L)'
;MRSFTIVSFDTEDLDIPHLALKESLLMLNSNYSSNLEMPFAPLSLNDEWWHTLAPRSSKGQGVGFYWASPKDGNLTERCLDGTYEYVAIACLNFKGNQTSIPPYCTSLGPDIDICKGLGIKLFLSLGGRPLLSPDDAPIVAAYICDEFLNDGSGPGPLGATVNGTDFHFRSGSNNSLDVLAQALRDNCALDKKVYLSAAPLCRIPDYYLDAAINTGVFDYVWVQFFGDPSCEYSPGNPFNLIVSWLKWYYYLRNYNTTLFLGLTGDSAAEGYIPCDPQLLEVLFFVVWFPKFGGIMVLEGKYECLFSSEKIRPYFNSDVLAYGKKSMNKFPAI
;
A
#
# COMPACT_ATOMS: atom_id res chain seq x y z
N MET A 1 32.29 9.43 -33.09
CA MET A 1 31.13 10.32 -33.36
C MET A 1 29.94 9.47 -33.75
N ARG A 2 28.98 9.29 -32.84
CA ARG A 2 27.61 8.86 -33.17
C ARG A 2 26.70 9.95 -32.62
N SER A 3 26.04 10.69 -33.52
CA SER A 3 25.03 11.68 -33.15
C SER A 3 23.83 10.97 -32.54
N PHE A 4 23.44 11.39 -31.34
CA PHE A 4 22.08 11.17 -30.84
C PHE A 4 21.29 12.44 -31.14
N THR A 5 20.27 12.30 -31.98
CA THR A 5 19.30 13.35 -32.28
C THR A 5 18.49 13.61 -31.02
N ILE A 6 18.62 14.81 -30.45
CA ILE A 6 17.70 15.32 -29.43
C ILE A 6 16.40 15.64 -30.17
N VAL A 7 15.34 14.91 -29.87
CA VAL A 7 13.99 15.27 -30.31
C VAL A 7 13.56 16.45 -29.45
N SER A 8 13.46 17.64 -30.04
CA SER A 8 12.80 18.78 -29.39
C SER A 8 11.30 18.52 -29.36
N PHE A 9 10.71 18.53 -28.18
CA PHE A 9 9.26 18.57 -28.02
C PHE A 9 8.88 19.99 -27.60
N ASP A 10 7.93 20.57 -28.36
CA ASP A 10 7.35 21.89 -28.13
C ASP A 10 6.72 21.97 -26.73
N THR A 11 6.94 23.09 -26.05
CA THR A 11 6.69 23.29 -24.62
C THR A 11 5.29 23.79 -24.27
N GLU A 12 4.29 23.58 -25.11
CA GLU A 12 2.96 24.19 -24.89
C GLU A 12 1.89 23.28 -24.27
N ASP A 13 2.16 22.01 -23.99
CA ASP A 13 1.21 21.12 -23.27
C ASP A 13 1.92 20.13 -22.31
N LEU A 14 2.67 20.64 -21.32
CA LEU A 14 3.24 19.79 -20.27
C LEU A 14 2.29 19.71 -19.07
N ASP A 15 1.51 18.62 -19.00
CA ASP A 15 0.82 18.20 -17.79
C ASP A 15 1.82 18.13 -16.61
N ILE A 16 1.44 18.66 -15.45
CA ILE A 16 2.22 18.70 -14.19
C ILE A 16 3.06 17.42 -13.91
N PRO A 17 2.55 16.19 -14.13
CA PRO A 17 3.35 14.95 -14.00
C PRO A 17 4.63 14.92 -14.85
N HIS A 18 4.64 15.52 -16.04
CA HIS A 18 5.78 15.53 -16.95
C HIS A 18 6.90 16.47 -16.46
N LEU A 19 6.55 17.58 -15.81
CA LEU A 19 7.51 18.50 -15.21
C LEU A 19 8.14 17.90 -13.95
N ALA A 20 7.32 17.26 -13.09
CA ALA A 20 7.81 16.52 -11.92
C ALA A 20 8.74 15.36 -12.33
N LEU A 21 8.41 14.65 -13.42
CA LEU A 21 9.26 13.61 -13.99
C LEU A 21 10.59 14.19 -14.49
N LYS A 22 10.57 15.34 -15.18
CA LYS A 22 11.76 16.02 -15.70
C LYS A 22 12.67 16.53 -14.58
N GLU A 23 12.13 17.18 -13.56
CA GLU A 23 12.91 17.64 -12.40
C GLU A 23 13.44 16.48 -11.56
N SER A 24 12.66 15.42 -11.37
CA SER A 24 13.12 14.23 -10.66
C SER A 24 14.21 13.48 -11.43
N LEU A 25 14.11 13.40 -12.76
CA LEU A 25 15.17 12.85 -13.62
C LEU A 25 16.44 13.74 -13.62
N LEU A 26 16.30 15.06 -13.50
CA LEU A 26 17.42 15.99 -13.35
C LEU A 26 18.11 15.84 -11.99
N MET A 27 17.35 15.65 -10.91
CA MET A 27 17.87 15.37 -9.56
C MET A 27 18.61 14.02 -9.50
N LEU A 28 18.14 13.02 -10.24
CA LEU A 28 18.75 11.68 -10.29
C LEU A 28 20.00 11.59 -11.20
N ASN A 29 20.15 12.50 -12.17
CA ASN A 29 21.26 12.50 -13.13
C ASN A 29 22.52 13.26 -12.67
N SER A 30 22.57 13.85 -11.47
CA SER A 30 23.70 14.68 -11.03
C SER A 30 24.98 13.90 -10.67
N ASN A 31 25.01 12.58 -10.89
CA ASN A 31 26.23 11.76 -10.79
C ASN A 31 26.64 11.27 -12.19
N TYR A 32 27.18 12.15 -13.04
CA TYR A 32 28.19 11.88 -14.09
C TYR A 32 28.25 13.06 -15.08
N SER A 33 28.97 14.13 -14.75
CA SER A 33 29.79 14.90 -15.70
C SER A 33 30.49 16.04 -14.95
N SER A 34 31.82 16.01 -14.94
CA SER A 34 32.62 17.17 -14.61
C SER A 34 32.45 18.22 -15.71
N ASN A 35 32.18 19.47 -15.31
CA ASN A 35 32.16 20.70 -16.13
C ASN A 35 30.82 21.12 -16.75
N LEU A 36 29.78 21.25 -15.92
CA LEU A 36 28.79 22.31 -16.13
C LEU A 36 28.63 23.09 -14.81
N GLU A 37 29.25 24.27 -14.74
CA GLU A 37 28.95 25.25 -13.70
C GLU A 37 27.50 25.69 -13.86
N MET A 38 26.59 25.09 -13.09
CA MET A 38 25.35 25.73 -12.69
C MET A 38 25.62 26.48 -11.38
N PRO A 39 25.03 27.66 -11.15
CA PRO A 39 25.30 28.45 -9.96
C PRO A 39 24.73 27.73 -8.74
N PHE A 40 25.59 27.02 -8.02
CA PHE A 40 25.29 26.54 -6.68
C PHE A 40 25.25 27.75 -5.74
N ALA A 41 24.05 28.22 -5.41
CA ALA A 41 23.81 28.76 -4.09
C ALA A 41 23.50 27.57 -3.17
N PRO A 42 24.24 27.37 -2.06
CA PRO A 42 23.91 26.32 -1.11
C PRO A 42 22.58 26.69 -0.47
N LEU A 43 21.51 25.97 -0.83
CA LEU A 43 20.22 26.17 -0.19
C LEU A 43 20.35 25.73 1.27
N SER A 44 20.26 26.70 2.16
CA SER A 44 20.19 26.45 3.58
C SER A 44 18.91 25.66 3.86
N LEU A 45 18.99 24.65 4.74
CA LEU A 45 17.83 23.88 5.23
C LEU A 45 16.83 24.71 6.04
N ASN A 46 16.98 26.04 6.10
CA ASN A 46 16.16 26.95 6.90
C ASN A 46 15.22 27.83 6.08
N ASP A 47 15.20 27.72 4.74
CA ASP A 47 14.32 28.55 3.93
C ASP A 47 13.00 27.80 3.61
N GLU A 48 11.95 28.18 4.33
CA GLU A 48 10.55 27.67 4.28
C GLU A 48 9.80 27.97 2.97
N TRP A 49 10.50 28.22 1.85
CA TRP A 49 9.89 28.65 0.58
C TRP A 49 9.13 27.53 -0.17
N TRP A 50 9.30 26.27 0.21
CA TRP A 50 8.66 25.13 -0.47
C TRP A 50 7.28 24.79 0.09
N HIS A 51 6.87 25.35 1.23
CA HIS A 51 5.48 25.27 1.70
C HIS A 51 4.49 26.01 0.77
N THR A 52 4.99 26.80 -0.18
CA THR A 52 4.20 27.67 -1.05
C THR A 52 4.13 27.23 -2.52
N LEU A 53 4.66 26.05 -2.89
CA LEU A 53 4.69 25.60 -4.28
C LEU A 53 3.75 24.40 -4.53
N ALA A 54 2.68 24.69 -5.26
CA ALA A 54 1.69 23.79 -5.86
C ALA A 54 0.91 22.85 -4.90
N PRO A 55 -0.43 22.77 -5.01
CA PRO A 55 -1.19 21.78 -4.28
C PRO A 55 -0.74 20.37 -4.71
N ARG A 56 -0.35 19.53 -3.73
CA ARG A 56 -0.03 18.12 -3.97
C ARG A 56 -1.14 17.46 -4.79
N SER A 57 -0.78 16.66 -5.79
CA SER A 57 -1.76 16.01 -6.64
C SER A 57 -2.50 14.87 -5.93
N SER A 58 -1.92 14.30 -4.86
CA SER A 58 -2.59 13.33 -4.00
C SER A 58 -2.74 13.85 -2.55
N LYS A 59 -3.89 13.51 -1.96
CA LYS A 59 -4.09 13.47 -0.51
C LYS A 59 -4.04 12.00 -0.11
N GLY A 60 -2.87 11.49 0.26
CA GLY A 60 -2.70 10.10 0.69
C GLY A 60 -3.79 9.70 1.68
N GLN A 61 -4.41 8.54 1.46
CA GLN A 61 -5.57 8.08 2.20
C GLN A 61 -5.23 7.64 3.63
N GLY A 62 -4.00 7.20 3.90
CA GLY A 62 -3.59 6.84 5.26
C GLY A 62 -2.39 5.90 5.33
N VAL A 63 -2.22 5.31 6.50
CA VAL A 63 -1.21 4.29 6.77
C VAL A 63 -1.90 2.99 7.18
N GLY A 64 -1.35 1.86 6.76
CA GLY A 64 -1.79 0.54 7.17
C GLY A 64 -0.67 -0.34 7.70
N PHE A 65 -1.06 -1.43 8.35
CA PHE A 65 -0.13 -2.47 8.79
C PHE A 65 -0.71 -3.87 8.64
N TYR A 66 0.18 -4.85 8.54
CA TYR A 66 -0.14 -6.26 8.67
C TYR A 66 -0.07 -6.70 10.13
N TRP A 67 -1.04 -7.52 10.53
CA TRP A 67 -1.04 -8.23 11.79
C TRP A 67 -1.13 -9.72 11.48
N ALA A 68 -0.10 -10.48 11.84
CA ALA A 68 0.00 -11.90 11.53
C ALA A 68 -0.08 -12.78 12.76
N SER A 69 0.36 -12.31 13.92
CA SER A 69 0.27 -13.09 15.15
C SER A 69 0.34 -12.22 16.41
N PRO A 70 0.07 -12.79 17.61
CA PRO A 70 0.30 -12.09 18.87
C PRO A 70 1.73 -11.56 19.09
N LYS A 71 2.72 -12.04 18.32
CA LYS A 71 4.10 -11.50 18.36
C LYS A 71 4.18 -10.08 17.77
N ASP A 72 3.22 -9.68 16.94
CA ASP A 72 3.15 -8.34 16.35
C ASP A 72 2.49 -7.31 17.29
N GLY A 73 2.21 -7.74 18.53
CA GLY A 73 1.56 -6.96 19.57
C GLY A 73 0.04 -7.15 19.61
N ASN A 74 -0.60 -6.40 20.52
CA ASN A 74 -2.05 -6.41 20.69
C ASN A 74 -2.72 -5.61 19.55
N LEU A 75 -3.66 -6.23 18.84
CA LEU A 75 -4.34 -5.61 17.70
C LEU A 75 -5.16 -4.39 18.10
N THR A 76 -5.92 -4.49 19.20
CA THR A 76 -6.74 -3.40 19.74
C THR A 76 -5.90 -2.18 20.11
N GLU A 77 -4.77 -2.36 20.80
CA GLU A 77 -3.87 -1.26 21.16
C GLU A 77 -3.34 -0.54 19.92
N ARG A 78 -2.96 -1.28 18.87
CA ARG A 78 -2.50 -0.67 17.60
C ARG A 78 -3.60 0.11 16.89
N CYS A 79 -4.84 -0.37 16.94
CA CYS A 79 -5.98 0.35 16.38
C CYS A 79 -6.30 1.64 17.17
N LEU A 80 -6.16 1.61 18.50
CA LEU A 80 -6.43 2.76 19.37
C LEU A 80 -5.37 3.86 19.32
N ASP A 81 -4.17 3.57 18.80
CA ASP A 81 -3.10 4.55 18.62
C ASP A 81 -3.50 5.72 17.67
N GLY A 82 -4.53 5.52 16.84
CA GLY A 82 -5.06 6.56 15.95
C GLY A 82 -4.19 6.87 14.74
N THR A 83 -3.13 6.08 14.53
CA THR A 83 -2.18 6.24 13.41
C THR A 83 -2.66 5.59 12.12
N TYR A 84 -3.46 4.52 12.20
CA TYR A 84 -3.72 3.63 11.07
C TYR A 84 -5.15 3.71 10.57
N GLU A 85 -5.31 3.68 9.25
CA GLU A 85 -6.59 3.65 8.56
C GLU A 85 -6.89 2.27 7.91
N TYR A 86 -5.88 1.38 7.85
CA TYR A 86 -5.96 0.06 7.23
C TYR A 86 -5.27 -1.02 8.07
N VAL A 87 -5.84 -2.23 8.11
CA VAL A 87 -5.22 -3.42 8.72
C VAL A 87 -5.40 -4.62 7.80
N ALA A 88 -4.31 -5.34 7.50
CA ALA A 88 -4.39 -6.64 6.86
C ALA A 88 -4.11 -7.75 7.90
N ILE A 89 -5.11 -8.59 8.16
CA ILE A 89 -5.02 -9.69 9.13
C ILE A 89 -4.60 -10.96 8.38
N ALA A 90 -3.38 -11.45 8.62
CA ALA A 90 -2.83 -12.63 7.95
C ALA A 90 -3.31 -13.95 8.59
N CYS A 91 -4.57 -14.29 8.32
CA CYS A 91 -5.25 -15.42 8.94
C CYS A 91 -5.80 -16.47 7.97
N LEU A 92 -5.73 -16.29 6.64
CA LEU A 92 -6.12 -17.34 5.67
C LEU A 92 -4.93 -17.79 4.83
N ASN A 93 -4.49 -19.03 5.04
CA ASN A 93 -3.36 -19.61 4.34
C ASN A 93 -3.80 -20.73 3.39
N PHE A 94 -3.37 -20.65 2.14
CA PHE A 94 -3.59 -21.69 1.15
C PHE A 94 -2.54 -22.80 1.25
N LYS A 95 -3.00 -24.04 1.13
CA LYS A 95 -2.18 -25.23 0.89
C LYS A 95 -2.81 -26.03 -0.24
N GLY A 96 -2.46 -25.66 -1.47
CA GLY A 96 -3.14 -26.15 -2.66
C GLY A 96 -4.49 -25.45 -2.84
N ASN A 97 -5.57 -26.21 -3.03
CA ASN A 97 -6.94 -25.69 -3.07
C ASN A 97 -7.63 -25.65 -1.70
N GLN A 98 -6.95 -26.08 -0.63
CA GLN A 98 -7.44 -26.01 0.73
C GLN A 98 -6.95 -24.75 1.44
N THR A 99 -7.75 -24.25 2.37
CA THR A 99 -7.41 -23.13 3.25
C THR A 99 -7.27 -23.58 4.69
N SER A 100 -6.42 -22.89 5.46
CA SER A 100 -6.29 -23.09 6.90
C SER A 100 -6.18 -21.76 7.63
N ILE A 101 -6.64 -21.77 8.88
CA ILE A 101 -6.66 -20.60 9.76
C ILE A 101 -5.86 -20.95 11.02
N PRO A 102 -4.87 -20.13 11.40
CA PRO A 102 -4.16 -20.32 12.65
C PRO A 102 -5.10 -20.21 13.88
N PRO A 103 -4.93 -21.01 14.94
CA PRO A 103 -5.83 -21.00 16.09
C PRO A 103 -5.98 -19.64 16.79
N TYR A 104 -4.94 -18.81 16.81
CA TYR A 104 -5.00 -17.48 17.42
C TYR A 104 -5.90 -16.49 16.66
N CYS A 105 -6.26 -16.80 15.40
CA CYS A 105 -7.16 -15.96 14.62
C CYS A 105 -8.63 -16.11 15.04
N THR A 106 -8.99 -17.20 15.73
CA THR A 106 -10.39 -17.47 16.08
C THR A 106 -10.89 -16.65 17.27
N SER A 107 -9.99 -15.95 17.97
CA SER A 107 -10.31 -15.08 19.11
C SER A 107 -10.28 -13.58 18.76
N LEU A 108 -10.17 -13.22 17.47
CA LEU A 108 -9.98 -11.83 17.04
C LEU A 108 -11.28 -11.02 16.93
N GLY A 109 -12.45 -11.65 17.04
CA GLY A 109 -13.75 -10.99 16.86
C GLY A 109 -13.89 -9.66 17.59
N PRO A 110 -13.66 -9.61 18.93
CA PRO A 110 -13.70 -8.35 19.68
C PRO A 110 -12.71 -7.30 19.19
N ASP A 111 -11.48 -7.69 18.84
CA ASP A 111 -10.45 -6.75 18.35
C ASP A 111 -10.87 -6.17 16.98
N ILE A 112 -11.38 -7.02 16.09
CA ILE A 112 -11.87 -6.62 14.76
C ILE A 112 -13.01 -5.61 14.91
N ASP A 113 -13.99 -5.88 15.77
CA ASP A 113 -15.13 -4.98 15.99
C ASP A 113 -14.70 -3.62 16.56
N ILE A 114 -13.72 -3.59 17.47
CA ILE A 114 -13.15 -2.35 18.00
C ILE A 114 -12.49 -1.55 16.87
N CYS A 115 -11.59 -2.18 16.09
CA CYS A 115 -10.92 -1.52 14.97
C CYS A 115 -11.93 -0.98 13.94
N LYS A 116 -12.97 -1.76 13.58
CA LYS A 116 -14.05 -1.30 12.68
C LYS A 116 -14.82 -0.13 13.27
N GLY A 117 -15.11 -0.15 14.56
CA GLY A 117 -15.80 0.94 15.28
C GLY A 117 -15.03 2.27 15.21
N LEU A 118 -13.70 2.21 15.11
CA LEU A 118 -12.81 3.36 14.91
C LEU A 118 -12.76 3.83 13.43
N GLY A 119 -13.42 3.13 12.52
CA GLY A 119 -13.43 3.45 11.08
C GLY A 119 -12.22 2.91 10.32
N ILE A 120 -11.43 2.03 10.93
CA ILE A 120 -10.31 1.35 10.26
C ILE A 120 -10.87 0.31 9.29
N LYS A 121 -10.30 0.22 8.09
CA LYS A 121 -10.67 -0.82 7.12
C LYS A 121 -9.82 -2.06 7.37
N LEU A 122 -10.46 -3.20 7.65
CA LEU A 122 -9.75 -4.47 7.84
C LEU A 122 -9.89 -5.37 6.62
N PHE A 123 -8.80 -6.03 6.27
CA PHE A 123 -8.69 -6.97 5.16
C PHE A 123 -8.28 -8.34 5.70
N LEU A 124 -8.94 -9.39 5.23
CA LEU A 124 -8.43 -10.76 5.41
C LEU A 124 -7.30 -10.97 4.40
N SER A 125 -6.08 -11.13 4.88
CA SER A 125 -4.94 -11.42 4.00
C SER A 125 -4.88 -12.91 3.65
N LEU A 126 -4.85 -13.15 2.34
CA LEU A 126 -4.79 -14.44 1.65
C LEU A 126 -3.33 -14.72 1.30
N GLY A 127 -2.75 -15.73 1.94
CA GLY A 127 -1.35 -16.10 1.76
C GLY A 127 -1.14 -17.60 1.51
N GLY A 128 0.09 -18.06 1.68
CA GLY A 128 0.45 -19.47 1.51
C GLY A 128 0.79 -19.86 0.08
N ARG A 129 0.44 -21.08 -0.31
CA ARG A 129 0.79 -21.72 -1.59
C ARG A 129 -0.48 -22.17 -2.32
N PRO A 130 -1.20 -21.27 -2.99
CA PRO A 130 -2.40 -21.61 -3.74
C PRO A 130 -2.07 -22.54 -4.92
N LEU A 131 -3.00 -23.45 -5.21
CA LEU A 131 -3.07 -24.22 -6.43
C LEU A 131 -4.55 -24.38 -6.78
N LEU A 132 -5.09 -23.40 -7.51
CA LEU A 132 -6.50 -23.34 -7.86
C LEU A 132 -6.67 -23.62 -9.35
N SER A 133 -7.59 -24.51 -9.69
CA SER A 133 -8.18 -24.57 -11.03
C SER A 133 -9.22 -23.45 -11.20
N PRO A 134 -9.65 -23.16 -12.45
CA PRO A 134 -10.77 -22.26 -12.70
C PRO A 134 -12.08 -22.68 -12.01
N ASP A 135 -12.26 -23.97 -11.72
CA ASP A 135 -13.43 -24.49 -11.01
C ASP A 135 -13.29 -24.37 -9.47
N ASP A 136 -12.06 -24.45 -8.94
CA ASP A 136 -11.81 -24.25 -7.50
C ASP A 136 -12.03 -22.78 -7.09
N ALA A 137 -11.63 -21.83 -7.93
CA ALA A 137 -11.59 -20.41 -7.58
C ALA A 137 -12.97 -19.84 -7.18
N PRO A 138 -14.08 -20.07 -7.91
CA PRO A 138 -15.41 -19.64 -7.50
C PRO A 138 -15.89 -20.29 -6.19
N ILE A 139 -15.54 -21.55 -5.95
CA ILE A 139 -15.91 -22.27 -4.71
C ILE A 139 -15.20 -21.63 -3.51
N VAL A 140 -13.90 -21.37 -3.65
CA VAL A 140 -13.10 -20.67 -2.63
C VAL A 140 -13.61 -19.24 -2.42
N ALA A 141 -13.99 -18.53 -3.48
CA ALA A 141 -14.56 -17.18 -3.37
C ALA A 141 -15.85 -17.20 -2.54
N ALA A 142 -16.76 -18.14 -2.82
CA ALA A 142 -18.01 -18.28 -2.06
C ALA A 142 -17.74 -18.56 -0.57
N TYR A 143 -16.82 -19.48 -0.27
CA TYR A 143 -16.37 -19.74 1.11
C TYR A 143 -15.84 -18.46 1.79
N ILE A 144 -15.00 -17.68 1.09
CA ILE A 144 -14.47 -16.43 1.66
C ILE A 144 -15.58 -15.39 1.88
N CYS A 145 -16.51 -15.24 0.93
CA CYS A 145 -17.65 -14.35 1.08
C CYS A 145 -18.48 -14.71 2.32
N ASP A 146 -18.83 -15.98 2.45
CA ASP A 146 -19.76 -16.48 3.47
C ASP A 146 -19.15 -16.48 4.86
N GLU A 147 -17.86 -16.78 5.00
CA GLU A 147 -17.23 -16.99 6.30
C GLU A 147 -16.52 -15.75 6.85
N PHE A 148 -16.17 -14.77 6.01
CA PHE A 148 -15.34 -13.64 6.47
C PHE A 148 -15.88 -12.27 6.10
N LEU A 149 -16.68 -12.19 5.04
CA LEU A 149 -17.15 -10.91 4.52
C LEU A 149 -18.60 -10.67 4.86
N ASN A 150 -19.44 -11.70 4.88
CA ASN A 150 -20.88 -11.61 5.13
C ASN A 150 -21.23 -12.11 6.53
N ASP A 151 -22.28 -11.54 7.12
CA ASP A 151 -22.79 -11.83 8.46
C ASP A 151 -24.00 -12.76 8.45
N GLY A 152 -24.50 -13.15 7.27
CA GLY A 152 -25.69 -14.00 7.11
C GLY A 152 -25.54 -15.43 7.66
N SER A 153 -24.30 -15.93 7.76
CA SER A 153 -23.93 -17.25 8.29
C SER A 153 -23.50 -17.21 9.77
N GLY A 154 -23.42 -16.01 10.37
CA GLY A 154 -22.84 -15.77 11.69
C GLY A 154 -21.47 -15.06 11.62
N PRO A 155 -20.73 -14.99 12.73
CA PRO A 155 -19.48 -14.22 12.82
C PRO A 155 -18.27 -14.90 12.16
N GLY A 156 -18.43 -16.11 11.63
CA GLY A 156 -17.39 -16.84 10.90
C GLY A 156 -16.17 -17.23 11.75
N PRO A 157 -15.08 -17.70 11.13
CA PRO A 157 -13.93 -18.26 11.82
C PRO A 157 -13.11 -17.24 12.61
N LEU A 158 -13.19 -15.95 12.28
CA LEU A 158 -12.51 -14.89 13.04
C LEU A 158 -13.32 -14.42 14.25
N GLY A 159 -14.59 -14.81 14.36
CA GLY A 159 -15.52 -14.25 15.35
C GLY A 159 -16.01 -12.83 15.00
N ALA A 160 -15.72 -12.32 13.80
CA ALA A 160 -16.26 -11.10 13.21
C ALA A 160 -16.02 -11.07 11.68
N THR A 161 -16.72 -10.20 10.97
CA THR A 161 -16.53 -9.97 9.53
C THR A 161 -15.57 -8.81 9.25
N VAL A 162 -14.76 -8.92 8.20
CA VAL A 162 -13.84 -7.86 7.73
C VAL A 162 -14.43 -7.07 6.56
N ASN A 163 -13.76 -6.01 6.11
CA ASN A 163 -14.24 -5.14 5.03
C ASN A 163 -13.84 -5.62 3.63
N GLY A 164 -12.87 -6.54 3.53
CA GLY A 164 -12.30 -6.92 2.25
C GLY A 164 -11.28 -8.05 2.35
N THR A 165 -10.68 -8.38 1.22
CA THR A 165 -9.61 -9.39 1.12
C THR A 165 -8.36 -8.76 0.55
N ASP A 166 -7.22 -9.25 1.02
CA ASP A 166 -5.89 -8.85 0.57
C ASP A 166 -5.17 -10.04 -0.07
N PHE A 167 -4.72 -9.91 -1.31
CA PHE A 167 -3.98 -10.94 -2.02
C PHE A 167 -2.49 -10.77 -1.73
N HIS A 168 -1.94 -11.56 -0.81
CA HIS A 168 -0.54 -11.54 -0.40
C HIS A 168 0.15 -12.88 -0.69
N PHE A 169 0.19 -13.23 -1.98
CA PHE A 169 0.83 -14.44 -2.47
C PHE A 169 2.28 -14.18 -2.88
N ARG A 170 3.22 -14.87 -2.21
CA ARG A 170 4.67 -14.85 -2.50
C ARG A 170 5.22 -16.25 -2.83
N SER A 171 4.34 -17.23 -3.02
CA SER A 171 4.71 -18.62 -3.31
C SER A 171 3.52 -19.39 -3.87
N GLY A 172 3.76 -20.58 -4.43
CA GLY A 172 2.72 -21.41 -5.02
C GLY A 172 2.48 -21.10 -6.50
N SER A 173 1.30 -21.45 -6.99
CA SER A 173 0.86 -21.19 -8.37
C SER A 173 0.23 -19.80 -8.49
N ASN A 174 0.38 -19.17 -9.65
CA ASN A 174 -0.33 -17.94 -10.01
C ASN A 174 -1.61 -18.19 -10.82
N ASN A 175 -1.94 -19.47 -11.08
CA ASN A 175 -3.13 -19.85 -11.84
C ASN A 175 -4.42 -19.48 -11.08
N SER A 176 -5.41 -18.98 -11.83
CA SER A 176 -6.79 -18.75 -11.39
C SER A 176 -6.95 -17.72 -10.26
N LEU A 177 -5.90 -16.94 -9.94
CA LEU A 177 -6.01 -15.84 -8.96
C LEU A 177 -6.81 -14.65 -9.52
N ASP A 178 -6.80 -14.48 -10.84
CA ASP A 178 -7.68 -13.59 -11.60
C ASP A 178 -9.14 -14.03 -11.51
N VAL A 179 -9.41 -15.33 -11.70
CA VAL A 179 -10.75 -15.91 -11.54
C VAL A 179 -11.24 -15.75 -10.10
N LEU A 180 -10.37 -15.97 -9.11
CA LEU A 180 -10.69 -15.75 -7.70
C LEU A 180 -11.03 -14.28 -7.41
N ALA A 181 -10.22 -13.35 -7.90
CA ALA A 181 -10.44 -11.92 -7.71
C ALA A 181 -11.76 -11.45 -8.33
N GLN A 182 -12.06 -11.91 -9.55
CA GLN A 182 -13.32 -11.61 -10.23
C GLN A 182 -14.52 -12.21 -9.49
N ALA A 183 -14.43 -13.48 -9.07
CA ALA A 183 -15.49 -14.14 -8.32
C ALA A 183 -15.77 -13.45 -6.97
N LEU A 184 -14.74 -12.98 -6.25
CA LEU A 184 -14.92 -12.19 -5.02
C LEU A 184 -15.61 -10.86 -5.29
N ARG A 185 -15.23 -10.17 -6.38
CA ARG A 185 -15.84 -8.90 -6.78
C ARG A 185 -17.32 -9.07 -7.12
N ASP A 186 -17.66 -10.13 -7.85
CA ASP A 186 -19.01 -10.37 -8.37
C ASP A 186 -19.94 -10.96 -7.31
N ASN A 187 -19.45 -11.86 -6.46
CA ASN A 187 -20.30 -12.66 -5.58
C ASN A 187 -20.44 -12.09 -4.16
N CYS A 188 -19.46 -11.34 -3.65
CA CYS A 188 -19.50 -10.88 -2.25
C CYS A 188 -20.24 -9.55 -2.06
N ALA A 189 -20.63 -8.84 -3.13
CA ALA A 189 -21.11 -7.46 -3.09
C ALA A 189 -22.65 -7.34 -3.11
N LEU A 190 -23.35 -8.01 -2.19
CA LEU A 190 -24.82 -7.99 -2.16
C LEU A 190 -25.37 -6.65 -1.63
N ASP A 191 -25.03 -6.29 -0.39
CA ASP A 191 -25.58 -5.08 0.28
C ASP A 191 -24.51 -4.10 0.78
N LYS A 192 -23.23 -4.47 0.64
CA LYS A 192 -22.09 -3.67 1.11
C LYS A 192 -20.92 -3.77 0.15
N LYS A 193 -20.16 -2.68 0.06
CA LYS A 193 -18.91 -2.67 -0.70
C LYS A 193 -17.89 -3.59 -0.01
N VAL A 194 -17.46 -4.63 -0.72
CA VAL A 194 -16.29 -5.44 -0.37
C VAL A 194 -15.07 -4.85 -1.05
N TYR A 195 -14.01 -4.58 -0.29
CA TYR A 195 -12.76 -4.06 -0.83
C TYR A 195 -11.82 -5.21 -1.24
N LEU A 196 -11.12 -5.04 -2.35
CA LEU A 196 -10.06 -5.95 -2.77
C LEU A 196 -8.72 -5.21 -2.79
N SER A 197 -7.69 -5.79 -2.17
CA SER A 197 -6.31 -5.30 -2.25
C SER A 197 -5.35 -6.38 -2.75
N ALA A 198 -4.24 -5.95 -3.36
CA ALA A 198 -3.16 -6.83 -3.78
C ALA A 198 -1.81 -6.32 -3.25
N ALA A 199 -0.94 -7.25 -2.85
CA ALA A 199 0.40 -7.00 -2.36
C ALA A 199 1.49 -7.57 -3.29
N PRO A 200 1.63 -7.06 -4.52
CA PRO A 200 2.67 -7.54 -5.44
C PRO A 200 4.07 -7.16 -4.97
N LEU A 201 5.07 -7.92 -5.42
CA LEU A 201 6.48 -7.54 -5.33
C LEU A 201 6.76 -6.31 -6.20
N CYS A 202 7.85 -5.60 -5.95
CA CYS A 202 8.16 -4.37 -6.69
C CYS A 202 8.54 -4.57 -8.17
N ARG A 203 8.77 -5.80 -8.63
CA ARG A 203 9.07 -6.07 -10.05
C ARG A 203 7.77 -6.15 -10.86
N ILE A 204 7.81 -5.58 -12.07
CA ILE A 204 6.72 -5.69 -13.06
C ILE A 204 7.19 -6.54 -14.25
N PRO A 205 6.35 -7.48 -14.74
CA PRO A 205 5.11 -7.94 -14.09
C PRO A 205 5.42 -8.70 -12.79
N ASP A 206 4.52 -8.62 -11.81
CA ASP A 206 4.60 -9.45 -10.62
C ASP A 206 4.26 -10.90 -10.99
N TYR A 207 5.12 -11.85 -10.61
CA TYR A 207 4.94 -13.24 -11.03
C TYR A 207 3.62 -13.84 -10.53
N TYR A 208 3.19 -13.50 -9.31
CA TYR A 208 2.04 -14.13 -8.65
C TYR A 208 0.73 -13.42 -9.00
N LEU A 209 0.73 -12.10 -9.05
CA LEU A 209 -0.48 -11.28 -9.01
C LEU A 209 -0.72 -10.49 -10.30
N ASP A 210 0.16 -10.51 -11.30
CA ASP A 210 -0.03 -9.75 -12.55
C ASP A 210 -1.37 -10.06 -13.24
N ALA A 211 -1.71 -11.35 -13.39
CA ALA A 211 -2.99 -11.76 -13.98
C ALA A 211 -4.19 -11.24 -13.17
N ALA A 212 -4.11 -11.34 -11.84
CA ALA A 212 -5.18 -10.86 -10.96
C ALA A 212 -5.31 -9.34 -11.02
N ILE A 213 -4.20 -8.59 -10.97
CA ILE A 213 -4.20 -7.12 -11.03
C ILE A 213 -4.75 -6.64 -12.38
N ASN A 214 -4.44 -7.34 -13.48
CA ASN A 214 -4.92 -7.02 -14.83
C ASN A 214 -6.44 -7.11 -14.99
N THR A 215 -7.16 -7.79 -14.10
CA THR A 215 -8.63 -7.76 -14.06
C THR A 215 -9.19 -6.36 -13.78
N GLY A 216 -8.39 -5.50 -13.14
CA GLY A 216 -8.79 -4.14 -12.75
C GLY A 216 -9.76 -4.08 -11.57
N VAL A 217 -10.02 -5.19 -10.87
CA VAL A 217 -11.00 -5.24 -9.76
C VAL A 217 -10.45 -4.81 -8.40
N PHE A 218 -9.14 -4.56 -8.27
CA PHE A 218 -8.51 -4.19 -7.00
C PHE A 218 -8.66 -2.70 -6.67
N ASP A 219 -9.24 -2.39 -5.50
CA ASP A 219 -9.36 -1.02 -4.98
C ASP A 219 -7.99 -0.45 -4.54
N TYR A 220 -7.12 -1.32 -4.02
CA TYR A 220 -5.82 -0.96 -3.47
C TYR A 220 -4.72 -1.89 -3.99
N VAL A 221 -3.55 -1.33 -4.30
CA VAL A 221 -2.34 -2.09 -4.59
C VAL A 221 -1.23 -1.54 -3.71
N TRP A 222 -0.75 -2.32 -2.73
CA TRP A 222 0.40 -1.97 -1.88
C TRP A 222 1.64 -2.75 -2.32
N VAL A 223 2.44 -2.12 -3.18
CA VAL A 223 3.63 -2.74 -3.80
C VAL A 223 4.75 -2.88 -2.77
N GLN A 224 5.33 -4.07 -2.64
CA GLN A 224 6.41 -4.37 -1.69
C GLN A 224 7.76 -3.88 -2.23
N PHE A 225 8.22 -2.69 -1.80
CA PHE A 225 9.49 -2.09 -2.22
C PHE A 225 10.70 -2.54 -1.38
N PHE A 226 10.79 -3.85 -1.11
CA PHE A 226 11.83 -4.46 -0.29
C PHE A 226 12.06 -5.93 -0.70
N GLY A 227 13.26 -6.45 -0.47
CA GLY A 227 13.65 -7.83 -0.81
C GLY A 227 13.98 -8.07 -2.28
N ASP A 228 14.17 -7.02 -3.08
CA ASP A 228 14.65 -7.10 -4.47
C ASP A 228 15.48 -5.86 -4.82
N PRO A 229 16.82 -5.97 -4.88
CA PRO A 229 17.73 -4.86 -5.18
C PRO A 229 17.43 -4.09 -6.48
N SER A 230 16.71 -4.70 -7.43
CA SER A 230 16.35 -4.05 -8.70
C SER A 230 15.22 -3.02 -8.56
N CYS A 231 14.50 -3.00 -7.44
CA CYS A 231 13.35 -2.12 -7.23
C CYS A 231 13.11 -1.67 -5.78
N GLU A 232 13.97 -2.04 -4.83
CA GLU A 232 13.90 -1.57 -3.45
C GLU A 232 14.68 -0.27 -3.21
N TYR A 233 14.59 0.24 -1.98
CA TYR A 233 15.44 1.31 -1.49
C TYR A 233 16.84 0.80 -1.15
N SER A 234 17.88 1.44 -1.67
CA SER A 234 19.26 1.22 -1.23
C SER A 234 19.66 2.30 -0.22
N PRO A 235 20.49 2.00 0.79
CA PRO A 235 20.94 3.00 1.76
C PRO A 235 21.53 4.25 1.09
N GLY A 236 20.84 5.39 1.23
CA GLY A 236 21.23 6.68 0.65
C GLY A 236 20.94 6.83 -0.84
N ASN A 237 20.18 5.91 -1.45
CA ASN A 237 19.85 5.95 -2.87
C ASN A 237 18.44 5.38 -3.14
N PRO A 238 17.42 6.24 -3.32
CA PRO A 238 16.06 5.80 -3.63
C PRO A 238 15.81 5.50 -5.12
N PHE A 239 16.83 5.56 -5.99
CA PHE A 239 16.65 5.53 -7.45
C PHE A 239 15.86 4.30 -7.96
N ASN A 240 16.22 3.08 -7.53
CA ASN A 240 15.55 1.87 -7.99
C ASN A 240 14.08 1.81 -7.55
N LEU A 241 13.80 2.22 -6.31
CA LEU A 241 12.44 2.38 -5.79
C LEU A 241 11.66 3.41 -6.60
N ILE A 242 12.22 4.60 -6.85
CA ILE A 242 11.57 5.66 -7.62
C ILE A 242 11.25 5.20 -9.05
N VAL A 243 12.19 4.53 -9.72
CA VAL A 243 11.98 3.97 -11.06
C VAL A 243 10.88 2.91 -11.04
N SER A 244 10.86 2.03 -10.04
CA SER A 244 9.80 1.04 -9.89
C SER A 244 8.44 1.66 -9.58
N TRP A 245 8.39 2.66 -8.69
CA TRP A 245 7.18 3.44 -8.39
C TRP A 245 6.56 4.02 -9.65
N LEU A 246 7.37 4.66 -10.50
CA LEU A 246 6.92 5.20 -11.78
C LEU A 246 6.33 4.11 -12.68
N LYS A 247 7.01 2.96 -12.80
CA LYS A 247 6.50 1.84 -13.59
C LYS A 247 5.16 1.33 -13.07
N TRP A 248 5.00 1.19 -11.76
CA TRP A 248 3.73 0.77 -11.14
C TRP A 248 2.63 1.81 -11.34
N TYR A 249 2.94 3.09 -11.18
CA TYR A 249 2.00 4.17 -11.44
C TYR A 249 1.48 4.14 -12.88
N TYR A 250 2.38 3.98 -13.87
CA TYR A 250 2.00 3.88 -15.27
C TYR A 250 1.25 2.58 -15.59
N TYR A 251 1.67 1.46 -15.03
CA TYR A 251 0.99 0.18 -15.17
C TYR A 251 -0.46 0.26 -14.67
N LEU A 252 -0.68 0.96 -13.55
CA LEU A 252 -2.01 1.11 -12.95
C LEU A 252 -2.83 2.31 -13.47
N ARG A 253 -2.32 3.07 -14.44
CA ARG A 253 -2.91 4.36 -14.85
C ARG A 253 -4.37 4.26 -15.29
N ASN A 254 -4.75 3.14 -15.91
CA ASN A 254 -6.09 2.91 -16.46
C ASN A 254 -7.05 2.21 -15.48
N TYR A 255 -6.57 1.76 -14.31
CA TYR A 255 -7.42 1.10 -13.32
C TYR A 255 -7.92 2.11 -12.28
N ASN A 256 -9.14 1.93 -11.78
CA ASN A 256 -9.66 2.70 -10.65
C ASN A 256 -9.11 2.15 -9.32
N THR A 257 -7.81 2.27 -9.14
CA THR A 257 -7.07 1.73 -8.00
C THR A 257 -6.20 2.80 -7.34
N THR A 258 -5.94 2.61 -6.05
CA THR A 258 -5.03 3.44 -5.25
C THR A 258 -3.72 2.68 -5.01
N LEU A 259 -2.59 3.33 -5.28
CA LEU A 259 -1.25 2.75 -5.17
C LEU A 259 -0.58 3.15 -3.85
N PHE A 260 -0.11 2.18 -3.08
CA PHE A 260 0.54 2.36 -1.78
C PHE A 260 2.02 1.96 -1.84
N LEU A 261 2.84 2.64 -1.04
CA LEU A 261 4.20 2.23 -0.72
C LEU A 261 4.16 1.10 0.32
N GLY A 262 4.41 -0.13 -0.12
CA GLY A 262 4.61 -1.27 0.78
C GLY A 262 6.03 -1.28 1.33
N LEU A 263 6.15 -1.15 2.65
CA LEU A 263 7.43 -1.11 3.38
C LEU A 263 7.54 -2.32 4.31
N THR A 264 8.77 -2.74 4.56
CA THR A 264 9.07 -3.66 5.66
C THR A 264 9.26 -2.86 6.96
N GLY A 265 8.66 -3.36 8.04
CA GLY A 265 8.87 -2.93 9.41
C GLY A 265 10.04 -3.65 10.11
N ASP A 266 10.67 -4.62 9.44
CA ASP A 266 11.89 -5.26 9.92
C ASP A 266 13.11 -4.43 9.52
N SER A 267 13.77 -3.81 10.51
CA SER A 267 14.96 -2.98 10.28
C SER A 267 16.19 -3.77 9.81
N ALA A 268 16.16 -5.11 9.92
CA ALA A 268 17.21 -5.98 9.40
C ALA A 268 16.95 -6.47 7.96
N ALA A 269 15.76 -6.21 7.40
CA ALA A 269 15.43 -6.66 6.05
C ALA A 269 16.06 -5.77 4.97
N GLU A 270 16.41 -6.40 3.84
CA GLU A 270 16.81 -5.67 2.62
C GLU A 270 15.69 -4.73 2.18
N GLY A 271 16.04 -3.54 1.71
CA GLY A 271 15.06 -2.51 1.33
C GLY A 271 14.39 -1.76 2.50
N TYR A 272 14.76 -2.01 3.75
CA TYR A 272 14.28 -1.18 4.88
C TYR A 272 14.66 0.29 4.68
N ILE A 273 13.68 1.18 4.87
CA ILE A 273 13.87 2.63 4.74
C ILE A 273 13.83 3.22 6.15
N PRO A 274 14.92 3.82 6.66
CA PRO A 274 14.87 4.56 7.91
C PRO A 274 13.91 5.77 7.83
N CYS A 275 13.33 6.15 8.98
CA CYS A 275 12.26 7.15 9.03
C CYS A 275 12.68 8.56 8.55
N ASP A 276 13.69 9.17 9.17
CA ASP A 276 14.13 10.53 8.83
C ASP A 276 15.66 10.53 8.63
N PRO A 277 16.19 11.03 7.50
CA PRO A 277 15.51 11.71 6.38
C PRO A 277 15.02 10.81 5.22
N GLN A 278 15.32 9.50 5.24
CA GLN A 278 15.22 8.65 4.05
C GLN A 278 13.77 8.41 3.60
N LEU A 279 12.85 8.09 4.50
CA LEU A 279 11.44 7.95 4.12
C LEU A 279 10.85 9.27 3.63
N LEU A 280 11.25 10.40 4.23
CA LEU A 280 10.79 11.72 3.79
C LEU A 280 11.19 12.00 2.34
N GLU A 281 12.43 11.67 1.95
CA GLU A 281 12.90 11.80 0.55
C GLU A 281 11.99 11.04 -0.43
N VAL A 282 11.62 9.80 -0.10
CA VAL A 282 10.70 9.00 -0.92
C VAL A 282 9.30 9.61 -0.93
N LEU A 283 8.79 10.03 0.23
CA LEU A 283 7.47 10.63 0.36
C LEU A 283 7.34 11.96 -0.40
N PHE A 284 8.37 12.79 -0.39
CA PHE A 284 8.44 14.02 -1.17
C PHE A 284 8.27 13.77 -2.67
N PHE A 285 8.76 12.64 -3.18
CA PHE A 285 8.58 12.25 -4.57
C PHE A 285 7.19 11.68 -4.86
N VAL A 286 6.71 10.70 -4.09
CA VAL A 286 5.49 9.95 -4.44
C VAL A 286 4.18 10.76 -4.31
N VAL A 287 4.14 11.81 -3.48
CA VAL A 287 2.93 12.63 -3.31
C VAL A 287 2.51 13.43 -4.55
N TRP A 288 3.39 13.56 -5.53
CA TRP A 288 3.09 14.19 -6.82
C TRP A 288 2.27 13.30 -7.74
N PHE A 289 2.07 12.03 -7.39
CA PHE A 289 1.32 11.07 -8.18
C PHE A 289 -0.11 10.92 -7.64
N PRO A 290 -1.16 11.31 -8.37
CA PRO A 290 -2.54 11.32 -7.87
C PRO A 290 -3.10 9.98 -7.38
N LYS A 291 -2.47 8.85 -7.75
CA LYS A 291 -2.83 7.52 -7.26
C LYS A 291 -2.19 7.15 -5.92
N PHE A 292 -1.24 7.94 -5.41
CA PHE A 292 -0.60 7.67 -4.13
C PHE A 292 -1.63 7.61 -2.99
N GLY A 293 -1.77 6.44 -2.36
CA GLY A 293 -2.72 6.17 -1.29
C GLY A 293 -2.11 6.20 0.10
N GLY A 294 -0.80 6.06 0.20
CA GLY A 294 -0.09 6.09 1.46
C GLY A 294 0.88 4.94 1.64
N ILE A 295 1.06 4.49 2.89
CA ILE A 295 2.02 3.43 3.25
C ILE A 295 1.28 2.20 3.77
N MET A 296 1.77 1.02 3.42
CA MET A 296 1.40 -0.25 4.06
C MET A 296 2.65 -0.90 4.65
N VAL A 297 2.65 -1.23 5.95
CA VAL A 297 3.77 -1.91 6.63
C VAL A 297 3.49 -3.40 6.73
N LEU A 298 4.32 -4.25 6.11
CA LEU A 298 4.01 -5.68 5.94
C LEU A 298 4.57 -6.61 7.02
N GLU A 299 5.78 -6.37 7.49
CA GLU A 299 6.46 -7.32 8.39
C GLU A 299 7.07 -6.55 9.55
N GLY A 300 6.88 -6.99 10.79
CA GLY A 300 7.47 -6.33 11.95
C GLY A 300 6.85 -4.98 12.33
N LYS A 301 7.56 -4.24 13.19
CA LYS A 301 7.12 -2.94 13.71
C LYS A 301 8.02 -1.85 13.16
N TYR A 302 7.49 -1.07 12.23
CA TYR A 302 8.22 0.02 11.62
C TYR A 302 8.55 1.13 12.63
N GLU A 303 9.82 1.48 12.74
CA GLU A 303 10.34 2.44 13.72
C GLU A 303 10.19 3.88 13.22
N CYS A 304 8.95 4.28 12.94
CA CYS A 304 8.63 5.61 12.45
C CYS A 304 7.30 6.10 13.02
N LEU A 305 7.29 7.30 13.58
CA LEU A 305 6.09 7.90 14.13
C LEU A 305 5.28 8.58 13.02
N PHE A 306 4.41 7.82 12.35
CA PHE A 306 3.58 8.33 11.27
C PHE A 306 2.60 9.44 11.71
N SER A 307 2.26 9.49 13.00
CA SER A 307 1.45 10.55 13.60
C SER A 307 2.22 11.85 13.87
N SER A 308 3.54 11.87 13.67
CA SER A 308 4.36 13.07 13.87
C SER A 308 4.00 14.18 12.89
N GLU A 309 4.19 15.44 13.31
CA GLU A 309 3.96 16.62 12.46
C GLU A 309 4.83 16.64 11.19
N LYS A 310 5.95 15.89 11.19
CA LYS A 310 6.81 15.75 10.00
C LYS A 310 6.20 14.85 8.94
N ILE A 311 5.51 13.78 9.33
CA ILE A 311 5.11 12.69 8.44
C ILE A 311 3.60 12.68 8.18
N ARG A 312 2.80 13.00 9.20
CA ARG A 312 1.35 13.05 9.08
C ARG A 312 0.89 13.94 7.91
N PRO A 313 1.49 15.10 7.58
CA PRO A 313 1.02 15.92 6.47
C PRO A 313 1.02 15.20 5.11
N TYR A 314 1.81 14.14 4.89
CA TYR A 314 1.81 13.34 3.65
C TYR A 314 0.57 12.45 3.52
N PHE A 315 -0.15 12.25 4.62
CA PHE A 315 -1.33 11.39 4.72
C PHE A 315 -2.47 12.17 5.36
N ASN A 316 -3.58 12.34 4.65
CA ASN A 316 -4.80 12.94 5.21
C ASN A 316 -4.57 14.35 5.83
N SER A 317 -4.60 15.39 4.97
CA SER A 317 -4.39 16.80 5.34
C SER A 317 -5.45 17.42 6.26
N ASP A 318 -6.53 16.70 6.60
CA ASP A 318 -7.68 17.26 7.33
C ASP A 318 -7.44 17.34 8.86
N VAL A 319 -6.19 17.49 9.31
CA VAL A 319 -5.77 17.48 10.72
C VAL A 319 -6.31 18.65 11.56
N LEU A 320 -7.09 19.58 10.99
CA LEU A 320 -7.93 20.45 11.83
C LEU A 320 -9.21 19.76 12.38
N ALA A 321 -9.53 18.53 11.97
CA ALA A 321 -10.78 17.85 12.34
C ALA A 321 -10.66 16.72 13.38
N TYR A 322 -9.45 16.22 13.68
CA TYR A 322 -9.32 15.08 14.60
C TYR A 322 -9.67 15.45 16.06
N GLY A 323 -9.52 16.73 16.43
CA GLY A 323 -9.96 17.24 17.73
C GLY A 323 -11.49 17.32 17.94
N LYS A 324 -12.32 17.05 16.91
CA LYS A 324 -13.80 17.17 17.02
C LYS A 324 -14.59 15.88 16.77
N LYS A 325 -14.02 14.85 16.13
CA LYS A 325 -14.79 13.63 15.78
C LYS A 325 -14.84 12.57 16.89
N SER A 326 -13.94 12.60 17.88
CA SER A 326 -13.85 11.54 18.89
C SER A 326 -14.70 11.77 20.16
N MET A 327 -15.13 12.99 20.47
CA MET A 327 -15.83 13.26 21.75
C MET A 327 -17.35 13.07 21.74
N ASN A 328 -17.99 12.77 20.61
CA ASN A 328 -19.46 12.75 20.50
C ASN A 328 -20.09 11.35 20.33
N LYS A 329 -19.37 10.25 20.58
CA LYS A 329 -19.91 8.89 20.35
C LYS A 329 -19.87 7.91 21.53
N PHE A 330 -19.56 8.35 22.75
CA PHE A 330 -19.84 7.53 23.93
C PHE A 330 -21.13 8.01 24.60
N PRO A 331 -22.24 7.26 24.57
CA PRO A 331 -23.28 7.45 25.56
C PRO A 331 -22.66 7.12 26.92
N ALA A 332 -22.73 8.09 27.84
CA ALA A 332 -22.37 7.86 29.23
C ALA A 332 -23.18 6.67 29.77
N ILE A 333 -22.48 5.68 30.33
CA ILE A 333 -23.06 4.64 31.20
C ILE A 333 -22.89 5.10 32.63
#